data_AF-A0A6F9XJC6-F1
#
_entry.id   AF-A0A6F9XJC6-F1
#
_cell.length_a   1.000
_cell.length_b   1.000
_cell.length_c   1.000
_cell.angle_alpha   90.00
_cell.angle_beta   90.00
_cell.angle_gamma   90.00
#
_symmetry.space_group_name_H-M   'P 1'
#
loop_
_entity.id
_entity.type
_entity.pdbx_description
1 polymer ?
#
loop_
_entity_poly.entity_id
_entity_poly.type
_entity_poly.pdbx_seq_one_letter_code
_entity_poly.pdbx_strand_id
1 'polypeptide(L)'
;MDKTNILGLTRSDIIVSLRKEYGNDWVLQSSFDDKRIKMLRNFPLVEDNFNTLTPKQRHEAIVNMYNRGMTVRDIVRATKYRTNTIREVLLRYGGMEIQRPKQLIYDKIQVFNERGGLVAQGTARQVAAKLKVAMVTVYKYCKNNRKDRNGYRYVGVKVNER
;
A
#
# COMPACT_ATOMS: atom_id res chain seq x y z
N MET A 1 19.67 -8.09 -7.67
CA MET A 1 19.94 -6.66 -7.86
C MET A 1 20.42 -6.13 -6.53
N ASP A 2 21.72 -5.90 -6.43
CA ASP A 2 22.33 -5.33 -5.24
C ASP A 2 21.86 -3.90 -5.07
N LYS A 3 21.44 -3.54 -3.84
CA LYS A 3 20.89 -2.22 -3.56
C LYS A 3 22.02 -1.23 -3.41
N THR A 4 21.91 -0.10 -4.10
CA THR A 4 22.91 0.97 -4.12
C THR A 4 22.44 2.19 -3.31
N ASN A 5 23.37 2.98 -2.77
CA ASN A 5 23.08 4.27 -2.13
C ASN A 5 22.82 5.37 -3.19
N ILE A 6 22.60 6.63 -2.74
CA ILE A 6 22.39 7.82 -3.61
C ILE A 6 23.53 8.00 -4.64
N LEU A 7 24.70 7.40 -4.40
CA LEU A 7 25.89 7.44 -5.26
C LEU A 7 26.11 6.15 -6.08
N GLY A 8 25.16 5.21 -6.09
CA GLY A 8 25.30 3.99 -6.87
C GLY A 8 26.17 2.88 -6.25
N LEU A 9 26.57 2.99 -4.96
CA LEU A 9 27.43 1.99 -4.29
C LEU A 9 26.63 0.97 -3.49
N THR A 10 26.97 -0.31 -3.63
CA THR A 10 26.40 -1.41 -2.84
C THR A 10 27.02 -1.45 -1.43
N ARG A 11 26.35 -2.13 -0.48
CA ARG A 11 26.91 -2.35 0.86
C ARG A 11 28.28 -3.06 0.80
N SER A 12 28.41 -4.02 -0.12
CA SER A 12 29.66 -4.74 -0.37
C SER A 12 30.76 -3.79 -0.83
N ASP A 13 30.47 -2.87 -1.74
CA ASP A 13 31.45 -1.88 -2.23
C ASP A 13 31.96 -0.99 -1.09
N ILE A 14 31.04 -0.59 -0.19
CA ILE A 14 31.40 0.23 0.97
C ILE A 14 32.28 -0.56 1.95
N ILE A 15 31.93 -1.83 2.24
CA ILE A 15 32.73 -2.70 3.11
C ILE A 15 34.11 -2.98 2.51
N VAL A 16 34.20 -3.24 1.20
CA VAL A 16 35.47 -3.42 0.48
C VAL A 16 36.32 -2.15 0.58
N SER A 17 35.73 -0.97 0.41
CA SER A 17 36.45 0.30 0.55
C SER A 17 36.97 0.53 1.97
N LEU A 18 36.17 0.19 3.00
CA LEU A 18 36.57 0.31 4.40
C LEU A 18 37.66 -0.70 4.78
N ARG A 19 37.60 -1.93 4.26
CA ARG A 19 38.64 -2.93 4.46
C ARG A 19 39.97 -2.56 3.80
N LYS A 20 39.91 -1.92 2.63
CA LYS A 20 41.12 -1.44 1.94
C LYS A 20 41.86 -0.38 2.75
N GLU A 21 41.14 0.44 3.51
CA GLU A 21 41.71 1.56 4.26
C GLU A 21 42.04 1.22 5.72
N TYR A 22 41.16 0.51 6.41
CA TYR A 22 41.27 0.22 7.84
C TYR A 22 41.55 -1.26 8.14
N GLY A 23 41.73 -2.10 7.12
CA GLY A 23 41.97 -3.52 7.27
C GLY A 23 40.73 -4.34 7.64
N ASN A 24 40.93 -5.60 8.03
CA ASN A 24 39.82 -6.50 8.35
C ASN A 24 39.03 -6.06 9.60
N ASP A 25 39.67 -5.33 10.51
CA ASP A 25 39.07 -4.77 11.74
C ASP A 25 38.51 -3.36 11.55
N TRP A 26 38.15 -3.00 10.32
CA TRP A 26 37.65 -1.67 9.97
C TRP A 26 36.51 -1.16 10.88
N VAL A 27 35.71 -2.05 11.49
CA VAL A 27 34.64 -1.68 12.43
C VAL A 27 35.20 -0.99 13.68
N LEU A 28 36.36 -1.42 14.16
CA LEU A 28 37.02 -0.88 15.36
C LEU A 28 37.97 0.27 15.02
N GLN A 29 38.53 0.24 13.81
CA GLN A 29 39.58 1.17 13.38
C GLN A 29 39.04 2.42 12.64
N SER A 30 37.83 2.35 12.10
CA SER A 30 37.23 3.51 11.41
C SER A 30 36.77 4.60 12.39
N SER A 31 36.93 5.86 11.99
CA SER A 31 36.35 6.99 12.72
C SER A 31 34.82 6.92 12.69
N PHE A 32 34.19 7.24 13.82
CA PHE A 32 32.73 7.33 13.92
C PHE A 32 32.12 8.35 12.95
N ASP A 33 32.92 9.33 12.52
CA ASP A 33 32.52 10.37 11.59
C ASP A 33 32.68 10.01 10.11
N ASP A 34 33.26 8.85 9.80
CA ASP A 34 33.48 8.41 8.43
C ASP A 34 32.15 8.37 7.65
N LYS A 35 32.14 9.05 6.49
CA LYS A 35 30.98 9.16 5.62
C LYS A 35 30.44 7.79 5.18
N ARG A 36 31.31 6.79 4.99
CA ARG A 36 30.97 5.41 4.64
C ARG A 36 30.34 4.66 5.80
N ILE A 37 30.81 4.87 7.03
CA ILE A 37 30.18 4.33 8.25
C ILE A 37 28.78 4.92 8.41
N LYS A 38 28.64 6.24 8.23
CA LYS A 38 27.34 6.92 8.21
C LYS A 38 26.43 6.36 7.11
N MET A 39 26.98 6.07 5.93
CA MET A 39 26.24 5.39 4.85
C MET A 39 25.82 3.96 5.25
N LEU A 40 26.69 3.15 5.87
CA LEU A 40 26.38 1.80 6.35
C LEU A 40 25.27 1.77 7.39
N ARG A 41 25.18 2.79 8.26
CA ARG A 41 24.05 2.95 9.21
C ARG A 41 22.71 3.16 8.50
N ASN A 42 22.74 3.70 7.29
CA ASN A 42 21.55 3.91 6.47
C ASN A 42 21.18 2.67 5.64
N PHE A 43 22.06 1.66 5.54
CA PHE A 43 21.70 0.34 5.04
C PHE A 43 21.02 -0.45 6.16
N PRO A 44 19.81 -1.01 5.95
CA PRO A 44 19.24 -1.93 6.93
C PRO A 44 20.20 -3.11 7.15
N LEU A 45 20.34 -3.56 8.39
CA LEU A 45 20.73 -4.93 8.68
C LEU A 45 19.67 -5.81 8.02
N VAL A 46 19.97 -6.35 6.84
CA VAL A 46 19.09 -7.29 6.13
C VAL A 46 18.97 -8.62 6.89
N GLU A 47 19.69 -8.77 8.01
CA GLU A 47 19.70 -9.95 8.87
C GLU A 47 18.68 -9.91 10.00
N ASP A 48 18.04 -8.77 10.29
CA ASP A 48 16.95 -8.74 11.26
C ASP A 48 15.70 -9.34 10.62
N ASN A 49 15.52 -10.63 10.88
CA ASN A 49 14.33 -11.38 10.50
C ASN A 49 13.10 -10.59 10.97
N PHE A 50 12.34 -9.96 10.07
CA PHE A 50 11.21 -9.08 10.43
C PHE A 50 10.19 -9.74 11.40
N ASN A 51 10.21 -11.07 11.48
CA ASN A 51 9.44 -11.86 12.42
C ASN A 51 9.85 -11.68 13.89
N THR A 52 11.10 -11.32 14.20
CA THR A 52 11.59 -11.09 15.57
C THR A 52 11.26 -9.68 16.09
N LEU A 53 10.94 -8.75 15.19
CA LEU A 53 10.55 -7.38 15.55
C LEU A 53 9.15 -7.34 16.17
N THR A 54 8.93 -6.40 17.10
CA THR A 54 7.57 -6.09 17.57
C THR A 54 6.74 -5.43 16.45
N PRO A 55 5.40 -5.49 16.50
CA PRO A 55 4.54 -4.84 15.51
C PRO A 55 4.85 -3.34 15.32
N LYS A 56 5.13 -2.63 16.42
CA LYS A 56 5.46 -1.20 16.40
C LYS A 56 6.78 -0.94 15.64
N GLN A 57 7.83 -1.69 15.96
CA GLN A 57 9.14 -1.57 15.29
C GLN A 57 9.04 -1.89 13.80
N ARG A 58 8.23 -2.87 13.41
CA ARG A 58 7.97 -3.17 12.00
C ARG A 58 7.32 -1.99 11.27
N HIS A 59 6.34 -1.34 11.89
CA HIS A 59 5.66 -0.20 11.30
C HIS A 59 6.61 0.99 11.13
N GLU A 60 7.42 1.28 12.15
CA GLU A 60 8.44 2.33 12.10
C GLU A 60 9.49 2.05 11.01
N ALA A 61 9.93 0.79 10.88
CA ALA A 61 10.84 0.38 9.81
C ALA A 61 10.24 0.61 8.42
N ILE A 62 8.96 0.26 8.22
CA ILE A 62 8.25 0.47 6.95
C ILE A 62 8.13 1.97 6.62
N VAL A 63 7.75 2.80 7.59
CA VAL A 63 7.64 4.26 7.42
C VAL A 63 9.02 4.87 7.11
N ASN A 64 10.06 4.47 7.83
CA ASN A 64 11.41 4.93 7.58
C ASN A 64 11.91 4.55 6.18
N MET A 65 11.61 3.34 5.69
CA MET A 65 11.95 2.96 4.32
C MET A 65 11.24 3.86 3.29
N TYR A 66 9.97 4.18 3.52
CA TYR A 66 9.21 5.05 2.63
C TYR A 66 9.69 6.50 2.64
N ASN A 67 9.95 7.07 3.82
CA ASN A 67 10.50 8.43 3.97
C ASN A 67 11.90 8.59 3.35
N ARG A 68 12.62 7.48 3.18
CA ARG A 68 13.91 7.42 2.46
C ARG A 68 13.74 7.29 0.93
N GLY A 69 12.52 7.38 0.42
CA GLY A 69 12.22 7.34 -1.01
C GLY A 69 12.01 5.94 -1.59
N MET A 70 11.95 4.88 -0.77
CA MET A 70 11.65 3.54 -1.28
C MET A 70 10.19 3.44 -1.74
N THR A 71 9.98 2.84 -2.92
CA THR A 71 8.62 2.59 -3.39
C THR A 71 7.97 1.47 -2.58
N VAL A 72 6.63 1.45 -2.51
CA VAL A 72 5.88 0.36 -1.87
C VAL A 72 6.30 -1.02 -2.38
N ARG A 73 6.62 -1.13 -3.68
CA ARG A 73 7.07 -2.40 -4.29
C ARG A 73 8.41 -2.85 -3.72
N ASP A 74 9.32 -1.92 -3.47
CA ASP A 74 10.65 -2.22 -2.93
C ASP A 74 10.57 -2.60 -1.45
N ILE A 75 9.68 -1.94 -0.70
CA ILE A 75 9.41 -2.27 0.70
C ILE A 75 8.79 -3.67 0.80
N VAL A 76 7.85 -4.03 -0.07
CA VAL A 76 7.28 -5.38 -0.13
C VAL A 76 8.37 -6.44 -0.37
N ARG A 77 9.29 -6.19 -1.30
CA ARG A 77 10.42 -7.10 -1.57
C ARG A 77 11.36 -7.21 -0.38
N ALA A 78 11.64 -6.10 0.31
CA ALA A 78 12.55 -6.06 1.44
C ALA A 78 11.99 -6.74 2.69
N THR A 79 10.68 -6.60 2.92
CA THR A 79 10.03 -7.02 4.18
C THR A 79 9.23 -8.31 4.04
N LYS A 80 9.04 -8.81 2.80
CA LYS A 80 8.17 -9.95 2.44
C LYS A 80 6.70 -9.79 2.86
N TYR A 81 6.26 -8.60 3.24
CA TYR A 81 4.87 -8.31 3.54
C TYR A 81 4.04 -8.10 2.28
N ARG A 82 2.72 -8.30 2.40
CA ARG A 82 1.79 -7.99 1.31
C ARG A 82 1.73 -6.49 1.05
N THR A 83 1.56 -6.12 -0.22
CA THR A 83 1.40 -4.73 -0.67
C THR A 83 0.33 -3.96 0.11
N ASN A 84 -0.79 -4.61 0.42
CA ASN A 84 -1.88 -3.99 1.19
C ASN A 84 -1.44 -3.65 2.62
N THR A 85 -0.69 -4.53 3.28
CA THR A 85 -0.17 -4.29 4.64
C THR A 85 0.76 -3.08 4.65
N ILE A 86 1.71 -3.01 3.70
CA ILE A 86 2.62 -1.87 3.59
C ILE A 86 1.85 -0.56 3.35
N ARG A 87 0.87 -0.57 2.43
CA ARG A 87 0.03 0.61 2.18
C ARG A 87 -0.76 1.05 3.40
N GLU A 88 -1.31 0.13 4.17
CA GLU A 88 -2.08 0.44 5.37
C GLU A 88 -1.20 1.04 6.47
N VAL A 89 0.00 0.49 6.67
CA VAL A 89 0.98 1.05 7.62
C VAL A 89 1.37 2.47 7.22
N LEU A 90 1.67 2.69 5.95
CA LEU A 90 2.08 4.01 5.47
C LEU A 90 0.92 5.02 5.46
N LEU A 91 -0.31 4.57 5.23
CA LEU A 91 -1.54 5.37 5.39
C LEU A 91 -1.72 5.84 6.83
N ARG A 92 -1.54 4.93 7.79
CA ARG A 92 -1.87 5.18 9.20
C ARG A 92 -0.73 5.91 9.94
N TYR A 93 0.52 5.63 9.58
CA TYR A 93 1.70 6.08 10.32
C TYR A 93 2.70 6.89 9.49
N GLY A 94 2.64 6.80 8.16
CA GLY A 94 3.62 7.42 7.25
C GLY A 94 3.16 8.72 6.61
N GLY A 95 1.99 9.25 7.00
CA GLY A 95 1.44 10.49 6.44
C GLY A 95 1.14 10.42 4.94
N MET A 96 1.04 9.21 4.36
CA MET A 96 0.67 9.07 2.96
C MET A 96 -0.80 9.47 2.82
N GLU A 97 -1.04 10.65 2.25
CA GLU A 97 -2.34 10.97 1.64
C GLU A 97 -2.48 10.07 0.40
N ILE A 98 -2.78 8.80 0.62
CA ILE A 98 -3.38 8.03 -0.45
C ILE A 98 -4.73 8.71 -0.64
N GLN A 99 -4.87 9.44 -1.74
CA GLN A 99 -6.15 9.59 -2.41
C GLN A 99 -6.65 8.16 -2.60
N ARG A 100 -7.31 7.60 -1.57
CA ARG A 100 -8.02 6.34 -1.69
C ARG A 100 -8.86 6.56 -2.92
N PRO A 101 -8.80 5.70 -3.96
CA PRO A 101 -9.74 5.83 -5.04
C PRO A 101 -11.08 5.84 -4.33
N LYS A 102 -11.77 7.01 -4.32
CA LYS A 102 -13.00 7.20 -3.57
C LYS A 102 -13.79 5.97 -3.93
N GLN A 103 -14.03 5.07 -2.96
CA GLN A 103 -14.96 3.98 -3.21
C GLN A 103 -16.16 4.70 -3.80
N LEU A 104 -16.64 4.24 -4.96
CA LEU A 104 -17.82 4.82 -5.57
C LEU A 104 -18.95 4.57 -4.58
N ILE A 105 -19.06 5.44 -3.57
CA ILE A 105 -20.13 5.51 -2.61
C ILE A 105 -21.22 6.15 -3.46
N TYR A 106 -21.96 5.28 -4.14
CA TYR A 106 -23.21 5.70 -4.74
C TYR A 106 -24.14 5.96 -3.56
N ASP A 107 -24.37 7.23 -3.24
CA ASP A 107 -25.27 7.62 -2.14
C ASP A 107 -26.69 7.10 -2.40
N LYS A 108 -27.07 7.07 -3.69
CA LYS A 108 -28.33 6.50 -4.16
C LYS A 108 -28.09 5.59 -5.35
N ILE A 109 -28.76 4.45 -5.34
CA ILE A 109 -28.78 3.47 -6.43
C ILE A 109 -30.21 3.35 -6.89
N GLN A 110 -30.42 3.41 -8.20
CA GLN A 110 -31.68 3.15 -8.88
C GLN A 110 -31.59 1.83 -9.63
N VAL A 111 -32.64 1.02 -9.53
CA VAL A 111 -32.74 -0.27 -10.19
C VAL A 111 -33.91 -0.27 -11.15
N PHE A 112 -33.63 -0.59 -12.40
CA PHE A 112 -34.61 -0.64 -13.48
C PHE A 112 -34.84 -2.08 -13.93
N ASN A 113 -36.07 -2.41 -14.32
CA ASN A 113 -36.37 -3.67 -15.00
C ASN A 113 -35.98 -3.58 -16.49
N GLU A 114 -36.16 -4.68 -17.22
CA GLU A 114 -35.83 -4.74 -18.66
C GLU A 114 -36.63 -3.77 -19.53
N ARG A 115 -37.82 -3.38 -19.07
CA ARG A 115 -38.72 -2.43 -19.73
C ARG A 115 -38.41 -0.98 -19.36
N GLY A 116 -37.37 -0.73 -18.55
CA GLY A 116 -36.97 0.62 -18.10
C GLY A 116 -37.77 1.16 -16.91
N GLY A 117 -38.66 0.38 -16.30
CA GLY A 117 -39.42 0.78 -15.11
C GLY A 117 -38.57 0.73 -13.84
N LEU A 118 -38.70 1.75 -12.99
CA LEU A 118 -37.99 1.83 -11.71
C LEU A 118 -38.60 0.84 -10.70
N VAL A 119 -37.78 -0.11 -10.23
CA VAL A 119 -38.17 -1.19 -9.32
C VAL A 119 -37.76 -0.87 -7.88
N ALA A 120 -36.57 -0.30 -7.70
CA ALA A 120 -36.03 0.02 -6.40
C ALA A 120 -35.16 1.27 -6.47
N GLN A 121 -35.17 2.06 -5.40
CA GLN A 121 -34.25 3.18 -5.22
C GLN A 121 -33.86 3.32 -3.75
N GLY A 122 -32.67 3.83 -3.50
CA GLY A 122 -32.19 4.12 -2.14
C GLY A 122 -30.71 3.79 -1.97
N THR A 123 -30.28 3.64 -0.73
CA THR A 123 -28.92 3.17 -0.43
C THR A 123 -28.73 1.73 -0.91
N ALA A 124 -27.47 1.31 -1.11
CA ALA A 124 -27.17 -0.07 -1.49
C ALA A 124 -27.81 -1.11 -0.55
N ARG A 125 -27.91 -0.78 0.75
CA ARG A 125 -28.56 -1.64 1.76
C ARG A 125 -30.08 -1.73 1.55
N GLN A 126 -30.75 -0.62 1.27
CA GLN A 126 -32.20 -0.59 1.02
C GLN A 126 -32.55 -1.35 -0.27
N VAL A 127 -31.78 -1.15 -1.32
CA VAL A 127 -31.93 -1.87 -2.60
C VAL A 127 -31.70 -3.36 -2.41
N ALA A 128 -30.62 -3.74 -1.71
CA ALA A 128 -30.31 -5.12 -1.38
C ALA A 128 -31.44 -5.82 -0.62
N ALA A 129 -32.00 -5.15 0.39
CA ALA A 129 -33.12 -5.67 1.17
C ALA A 129 -34.38 -5.85 0.31
N LYS A 130 -34.72 -4.85 -0.51
CA LYS A 130 -35.92 -4.89 -1.37
C LYS A 130 -35.86 -5.98 -2.43
N LEU A 131 -34.68 -6.20 -3.01
CA LEU A 131 -34.45 -7.21 -4.06
C LEU A 131 -34.01 -8.57 -3.52
N LYS A 132 -33.84 -8.70 -2.20
CA LYS A 132 -33.31 -9.90 -1.52
C LYS A 132 -31.98 -10.38 -2.10
N VAL A 133 -31.09 -9.45 -2.41
CA VAL A 133 -29.74 -9.72 -2.95
C VAL A 133 -28.67 -9.26 -1.98
N ALA A 134 -27.47 -9.85 -2.05
CA ALA A 134 -26.35 -9.39 -1.25
C ALA A 134 -25.91 -7.96 -1.65
N MET A 135 -25.51 -7.14 -0.69
CA MET A 135 -25.07 -5.76 -0.94
C MET A 135 -23.86 -5.68 -1.90
N VAL A 136 -22.96 -6.67 -1.83
CA VAL A 136 -21.81 -6.79 -2.76
C VAL A 136 -22.28 -6.96 -4.20
N THR A 137 -23.39 -7.65 -4.42
CA THR A 137 -24.00 -7.86 -5.75
C THR A 137 -24.50 -6.55 -6.35
N VAL A 138 -25.14 -5.71 -5.53
CA VAL A 138 -25.59 -4.37 -5.93
C VAL A 138 -24.41 -3.51 -6.41
N TYR A 139 -23.31 -3.46 -5.63
CA TYR A 139 -22.11 -2.72 -6.05
C TYR A 139 -21.46 -3.29 -7.30
N LYS A 140 -21.40 -4.62 -7.42
CA LYS A 140 -20.82 -5.31 -8.58
C LYS A 140 -21.56 -4.95 -9.87
N TYR A 141 -22.89 -5.01 -9.88
CA TYR A 141 -23.67 -4.72 -11.08
C TYR A 141 -23.74 -3.22 -11.38
N CYS A 142 -23.78 -2.38 -10.35
CA CYS A 142 -23.69 -0.92 -10.50
C CYS A 142 -22.35 -0.50 -11.12
N LYS A 143 -21.22 -1.10 -10.70
CA LYS A 143 -19.89 -0.80 -11.25
C LYS A 143 -19.70 -1.28 -12.70
N ASN A 144 -20.26 -2.44 -13.03
CA ASN A 144 -20.03 -3.07 -14.33
C ASN A 144 -21.10 -2.73 -15.39
N ASN A 145 -22.15 -1.99 -15.03
CA ASN A 145 -23.29 -1.65 -15.88
C ASN A 145 -23.90 -2.88 -16.61
N ARG A 146 -23.90 -4.03 -15.92
CA ARG A 146 -24.48 -5.29 -16.41
C ARG A 146 -25.82 -5.55 -15.75
N LYS A 147 -26.70 -6.24 -16.46
CA LYS A 147 -27.94 -6.77 -15.90
C LYS A 147 -27.62 -7.94 -14.97
N ASP A 148 -28.42 -8.11 -13.92
CA ASP A 148 -28.38 -9.34 -13.11
C ASP A 148 -29.15 -10.48 -13.80
N ARG A 149 -29.21 -11.64 -13.13
CA ARG A 149 -29.92 -12.83 -13.64
C ARG A 149 -31.42 -12.61 -13.84
N ASN A 150 -32.00 -11.61 -13.19
CA ASN A 150 -33.42 -11.28 -13.28
C ASN A 150 -33.67 -10.13 -14.29
N GLY A 151 -32.65 -9.73 -15.05
CA GLY A 151 -32.74 -8.65 -16.02
C GLY A 151 -32.66 -7.24 -15.41
N TYR A 152 -32.41 -7.09 -14.11
CA TYR A 152 -32.37 -5.78 -13.46
C TYR A 152 -31.07 -5.04 -13.76
N ARG A 153 -31.19 -3.74 -14.07
CA ARG A 153 -30.08 -2.83 -14.30
C ARG A 153 -29.89 -1.89 -13.12
N TYR A 154 -28.68 -1.82 -12.58
CA TYR A 154 -28.34 -1.01 -11.41
C TYR A 154 -27.57 0.23 -11.85
N VAL A 155 -28.04 1.42 -11.48
CA VAL A 155 -27.45 2.70 -11.84
C VAL A 155 -27.15 3.49 -10.56
N GLY A 156 -25.90 3.88 -10.41
CA GLY A 156 -25.46 4.68 -9.29
C GLY A 156 -25.61 6.17 -9.59
N VAL A 157 -26.35 6.87 -8.75
CA VAL A 157 -26.52 8.32 -8.83
C VAL A 157 -25.49 8.96 -7.90
N LYS A 158 -24.50 9.64 -8.48
CA LYS A 158 -23.53 10.44 -7.70
C LYS A 158 -24.18 11.76 -7.35
N VAL A 159 -24.23 12.10 -6.05
CA VAL A 159 -24.60 13.44 -5.62
C VAL A 159 -23.35 14.30 -5.82
N ASN A 160 -23.17 14.89 -7.00
CA ASN A 160 -22.26 16.02 -7.24
C ASN A 160 -22.58 16.63 -8.60
N GLU A 161 -23.63 17.46 -8.62
CA GLU A 161 -23.80 18.64 -9.48
C GLU A 161 -24.87 19.52 -8.83
N ARG A 162 -24.43 20.29 -7.82
CA ARG A 162 -24.98 21.58 -7.42
C ARG A 162 -23.80 22.48 -7.06
#